data_AF-A0A960LRX6-F1
#
_entry.id   AF-A0A960LRX6-F1
#
_cell.length_a   1.000
_cell.length_b   1.000
_cell.length_c   1.000
_cell.angle_alpha   90.00
_cell.angle_beta   90.00
_cell.angle_gamma   90.00
#
_symmetry.space_group_name_H-M   'P 1'
#
loop_
_entity.id
_entity.type
_entity.pdbx_description
1 polymer ?
#
loop_
_entity_poly.entity_id
_entity_poly.type
_entity_poly.pdbx_seq_one_letter_code
_entity_poly.pdbx_strand_id
1 'polypeptide(L)'
;PTEEERGALATAQQRFLEAQNRYEEANTEIARLNGERFDLTASLDEVQQQLTKQEEPAREKYEALSRKHQLKLASLKLALIVPVFTLAAWWFFRKRRSPYRLIPMAVFAAAFWKLGVVMHEHFPKEFFKYIAIAAGIAAVLAFLFWMLRRAAKPDQDLLLNRYREAYRAHHCAICAYPILRGPLKFAVWTRKGPQFPDRSSVANDQSKNDEAPYSCPSCGTTLFESCESCGASRHSLLPFCEHCGAEKAEPATAGDA
;
A
#
# COMPACT_ATOMS: atom_id res chain seq x y z
N PRO A 1 73.45 -72.85 24.78
CA PRO A 1 72.01 -72.99 24.48
C PRO A 1 71.52 -74.41 24.72
N THR A 2 70.48 -74.56 25.53
CA THR A 2 69.80 -75.85 25.75
C THR A 2 69.04 -76.26 24.48
N GLU A 3 68.86 -77.56 24.24
CA GLU A 3 68.20 -78.09 23.04
C GLU A 3 66.77 -77.53 22.87
N GLU A 4 66.10 -77.25 24.00
CA GLU A 4 64.76 -76.65 24.07
C GLU A 4 64.72 -75.21 23.51
N GLU A 5 65.76 -74.40 23.74
CA GLU A 5 65.84 -73.02 23.22
C GLU A 5 65.94 -73.00 21.68
N ARG A 6 66.64 -73.97 21.09
CA ARG A 6 66.76 -74.09 19.63
C ARG A 6 65.43 -74.48 18.98
N GLY A 7 64.68 -75.40 19.60
CA GLY A 7 63.34 -75.78 19.13
C GLY A 7 62.32 -74.65 19.23
N ALA A 8 62.36 -73.87 20.32
CA ALA A 8 61.52 -72.69 20.49
C ALA A 8 61.82 -71.61 19.44
N LEU A 9 63.12 -71.38 19.15
CA LEU A 9 63.54 -70.43 18.12
C LEU A 9 63.07 -70.85 16.71
N ALA A 10 63.23 -72.13 16.36
CA ALA A 10 62.76 -72.66 15.08
C ALA A 10 61.23 -72.51 14.91
N THR A 11 60.48 -72.76 15.98
CA THR A 11 59.01 -72.59 15.99
C THR A 11 58.61 -71.13 15.84
N ALA A 12 59.31 -70.21 16.51
CA ALA A 12 59.07 -68.77 16.37
C ALA A 12 59.37 -68.28 14.95
N GLN A 13 60.47 -68.76 14.34
CA GLN A 13 60.84 -68.43 12.98
C GLN A 13 59.79 -68.91 11.97
N GLN A 14 59.31 -70.15 12.11
CA GLN A 14 58.26 -70.68 11.24
C GLN A 14 56.96 -69.86 11.34
N ARG A 15 56.53 -69.51 12.56
CA ARG A 15 55.35 -68.65 12.77
C ARG A 15 55.52 -67.27 12.15
N PHE A 16 56.73 -66.70 12.21
CA PHE A 16 57.01 -65.39 11.61
C PHE A 16 56.96 -65.44 10.08
N LEU A 17 57.51 -66.49 9.46
CA LEU A 17 57.45 -66.68 8.01
C LEU A 17 56.01 -66.94 7.54
N GLU A 18 55.25 -67.76 8.27
CA GLU A 18 53.83 -68.00 7.97
C GLU A 18 53.00 -66.72 8.10
N ALA A 19 53.26 -65.90 9.13
CA ALA A 19 52.61 -64.60 9.27
C ALA A 19 52.97 -63.66 8.12
N GLN A 20 54.25 -63.57 7.72
CA GLN A 20 54.68 -62.76 6.57
C GLN A 20 54.00 -63.19 5.28
N ASN A 21 53.98 -64.49 4.96
CA ASN A 21 53.31 -65.01 3.76
C ASN A 21 51.82 -64.63 3.75
N ARG A 22 51.13 -64.75 4.89
CA ARG A 22 49.73 -64.31 5.02
C ARG A 22 49.55 -62.81 4.80
N TYR A 23 50.48 -61.98 5.27
CA TYR A 23 50.44 -60.54 5.02
C TYR A 23 50.67 -60.20 3.55
N GLU A 24 51.57 -60.91 2.87
CA GLU A 24 51.79 -60.74 1.43
C GLU A 24 50.56 -61.17 0.61
N GLU A 25 49.96 -62.31 0.94
CA GLU A 25 48.70 -62.76 0.33
C GLU A 25 47.56 -61.76 0.56
N ALA A 26 47.39 -61.26 1.79
CA ALA A 26 46.38 -60.25 2.09
C ALA A 26 46.63 -58.93 1.32
N ASN A 27 47.89 -58.49 1.19
CA ASN A 27 48.23 -57.28 0.45
C ASN A 27 47.98 -57.42 -1.05
N THR A 28 48.30 -58.58 -1.63
CA THR A 28 48.02 -58.85 -3.05
C THR A 28 46.52 -58.90 -3.32
N GLU A 29 45.73 -59.46 -2.40
CA GLU A 29 44.27 -59.47 -2.49
C GLU A 29 43.67 -58.07 -2.33
N ILE A 30 44.17 -57.25 -1.40
CA ILE A 30 43.75 -55.85 -1.25
C ILE A 30 44.05 -55.06 -2.52
N ALA A 31 45.23 -55.25 -3.11
CA ALA A 31 45.59 -54.60 -4.37
C ALA A 31 44.65 -55.02 -5.52
N ARG A 32 44.31 -56.32 -5.60
CA ARG A 32 43.37 -56.85 -6.60
C ARG A 32 41.97 -56.25 -6.42
N LEU A 33 41.42 -56.26 -5.21
CA LEU A 33 40.09 -55.72 -4.92
C LEU A 33 40.01 -54.21 -5.18
N ASN A 34 41.07 -53.46 -4.85
CA ASN A 34 41.13 -52.04 -5.14
C ASN A 34 41.18 -51.76 -6.65
N GLY A 35 41.91 -52.58 -7.42
CA GLY A 35 41.89 -52.51 -8.89
C GLY A 35 40.49 -52.75 -9.45
N GLU A 36 39.83 -53.83 -9.00
CA GLU A 36 38.46 -54.17 -9.42
C GLU A 36 37.46 -53.05 -9.06
N ARG A 37 37.57 -52.46 -7.86
CA ARG A 37 36.75 -51.30 -7.46
C ARG A 37 36.98 -50.09 -8.35
N PHE A 38 38.22 -49.82 -8.72
CA PHE A 38 38.55 -48.70 -9.59
C PHE A 38 37.94 -48.88 -10.98
N ASP A 39 38.06 -50.09 -11.55
CA ASP A 39 37.48 -50.42 -12.87
C ASP A 39 35.94 -50.35 -12.86
N LEU A 40 35.30 -50.85 -11.79
CA LEU A 40 33.86 -50.72 -11.59
C LEU A 40 33.41 -49.26 -11.45
N THR A 41 34.19 -48.44 -10.76
CA THR A 41 33.86 -47.01 -10.61
C THR A 41 34.01 -46.27 -11.94
N ALA A 42 35.08 -46.56 -12.68
CA ALA A 42 35.32 -45.96 -13.99
C ALA A 42 34.22 -46.31 -15.00
N SER A 43 33.76 -47.57 -15.01
CA SER A 43 32.65 -47.99 -15.87
C SER A 43 31.30 -47.39 -15.46
N LEU A 44 31.04 -47.21 -14.17
CA LEU A 44 29.84 -46.51 -13.68
C LEU A 44 29.85 -45.05 -14.15
N ASP A 45 30.96 -44.34 -13.96
CA ASP A 45 31.12 -42.95 -14.37
C ASP A 45 30.94 -42.78 -15.88
N GLU A 46 31.46 -43.70 -16.68
CA GLU A 46 31.26 -43.70 -18.14
C GLU A 46 29.77 -43.85 -18.52
N VAL A 47 29.06 -44.81 -17.92
CA VAL A 47 27.63 -45.01 -18.16
C VAL A 47 26.82 -43.81 -17.70
N GLN A 48 27.15 -43.22 -16.55
CA GLN A 48 26.51 -42.02 -16.02
C GLN A 48 26.70 -40.81 -16.95
N GLN A 49 27.90 -40.65 -17.53
CA GLN A 49 28.16 -39.62 -18.53
C GLN A 49 27.35 -39.83 -19.81
N GLN A 50 27.21 -41.08 -20.26
CA GLN A 50 26.40 -41.40 -21.44
C GLN A 50 24.92 -41.11 -21.18
N LEU A 51 24.38 -41.47 -20.01
CA LEU A 51 23.03 -41.12 -19.58
C LEU A 51 22.84 -39.60 -19.57
N THR A 52 23.75 -38.87 -18.93
CA THR A 52 23.67 -37.41 -18.82
C THR A 52 23.65 -36.74 -20.21
N LYS A 53 24.53 -37.20 -21.13
CA LYS A 53 24.57 -36.71 -22.52
C LYS A 53 23.29 -37.00 -23.31
N GLN A 54 22.60 -38.10 -23.01
CA GLN A 54 21.32 -38.43 -23.65
C GLN A 54 20.14 -37.69 -23.01
N GLU A 55 20.20 -37.44 -21.70
CA GLU A 55 19.17 -36.72 -20.95
C GLU A 55 19.19 -35.22 -21.24
N GLU A 56 20.36 -34.60 -21.44
CA GLU A 56 20.49 -33.17 -21.79
C GLU A 56 19.58 -32.73 -22.95
N PRO A 57 19.62 -33.35 -24.14
CA PRO A 57 18.78 -32.92 -25.26
C PRO A 57 17.29 -33.22 -25.02
N ALA A 58 16.95 -34.26 -24.26
CA ALA A 58 15.57 -34.56 -23.90
C ALA A 58 15.03 -33.50 -22.92
N ARG A 59 15.84 -33.12 -21.94
CA ARG A 59 15.53 -32.09 -20.95
C ARG A 59 15.40 -30.72 -21.58
N GLU A 60 16.30 -30.36 -22.49
CA GLU A 60 16.24 -29.08 -23.21
C GLU A 60 14.96 -28.96 -24.05
N LYS A 61 14.57 -30.04 -24.75
CA LYS A 61 13.31 -30.10 -25.51
C LYS A 61 12.09 -30.01 -24.59
N TYR A 62 12.10 -30.73 -23.47
CA TYR A 62 11.04 -30.67 -22.46
C TYR A 62 10.89 -29.26 -21.88
N GLU A 63 12.00 -28.62 -21.50
CA GLU A 63 12.00 -27.26 -20.97
C GLU A 63 11.51 -26.26 -22.01
N ALA A 64 11.91 -26.39 -23.28
CA ALA A 64 11.43 -25.52 -24.35
C ALA A 64 9.92 -25.65 -24.59
N LEU A 65 9.38 -26.87 -24.58
CA LEU A 65 7.94 -27.14 -24.72
C LEU A 65 7.15 -26.67 -23.49
N SER A 66 7.67 -26.96 -22.29
CA SER A 66 7.14 -26.51 -21.00
C SER A 66 6.99 -24.98 -20.96
N ARG A 67 8.03 -24.24 -21.35
CA ARG A 67 8.00 -22.76 -21.42
C ARG A 67 6.86 -22.25 -22.31
N LYS A 68 6.69 -22.84 -23.50
CA LYS A 68 5.60 -22.46 -24.42
C LYS A 68 4.23 -22.81 -23.86
N HIS A 69 4.09 -23.96 -23.22
CA HIS A 69 2.83 -24.41 -22.65
C HIS A 69 2.41 -23.57 -21.45
N GLN A 70 3.34 -23.26 -20.53
CA GLN A 70 3.10 -22.38 -19.39
C GLN A 70 2.69 -20.98 -19.85
N LEU A 71 3.32 -20.42 -20.89
CA LEU A 71 2.92 -19.13 -21.47
C LEU A 71 1.51 -19.16 -22.08
N LYS A 72 1.12 -20.25 -22.74
CA LYS A 72 -0.25 -20.41 -23.27
C LYS A 72 -1.28 -20.51 -22.15
N LEU A 73 -1.00 -21.25 -21.08
CA LEU A 73 -1.87 -21.32 -19.91
C LEU A 73 -1.96 -19.98 -19.19
N ALA A 74 -0.83 -19.27 -19.08
CA ALA A 74 -0.77 -17.93 -18.51
C ALA A 74 -1.63 -16.95 -19.31
N SER A 75 -1.48 -16.91 -20.63
CA SER A 75 -2.24 -15.98 -21.49
C SER A 75 -3.74 -16.27 -21.44
N LEU A 76 -4.14 -17.54 -21.42
CA LEU A 76 -5.55 -17.92 -21.32
C LEU A 76 -6.17 -17.55 -19.96
N LYS A 77 -5.47 -17.84 -18.86
CA LYS A 77 -5.93 -17.45 -17.51
C LYS A 77 -5.98 -15.93 -17.34
N LEU A 78 -4.98 -15.22 -17.88
CA LEU A 78 -4.91 -13.77 -17.82
C LEU A 78 -6.03 -13.13 -18.65
N ALA A 79 -6.32 -13.67 -19.84
CA ALA A 79 -7.42 -13.22 -20.69
C ALA A 79 -8.80 -13.36 -20.01
N LEU A 80 -8.96 -14.32 -19.09
CA LEU A 80 -10.19 -14.48 -18.30
C LEU A 80 -10.24 -13.51 -17.10
N ILE A 81 -9.11 -13.27 -16.42
CA ILE A 81 -9.07 -12.47 -15.19
C ILE A 81 -9.05 -10.96 -15.46
N VAL A 82 -8.36 -10.52 -16.52
CA VAL A 82 -8.28 -9.11 -16.93
C VAL A 82 -9.66 -8.47 -17.11
N PRO A 83 -10.63 -9.07 -17.84
CA PRO A 83 -11.95 -8.47 -18.00
C PRO A 83 -12.73 -8.38 -16.67
N VAL A 84 -12.58 -9.35 -15.77
CA VAL A 84 -13.19 -9.29 -14.43
C VAL A 84 -12.59 -8.14 -13.62
N PHE A 85 -11.27 -7.95 -13.70
CA PHE A 85 -10.57 -6.87 -13.02
C PHE A 85 -10.95 -5.49 -13.59
N THR A 86 -11.04 -5.34 -14.91
CA THR A 86 -11.44 -4.05 -15.54
C THR A 86 -12.90 -3.71 -15.23
N LEU A 87 -13.80 -4.70 -15.21
CA LEU A 87 -15.19 -4.53 -14.75
C LEU A 87 -15.25 -4.09 -13.27
N ALA A 88 -14.46 -4.73 -12.40
CA ALA A 88 -14.38 -4.37 -10.99
C ALA A 88 -13.79 -2.96 -10.78
N ALA A 89 -12.73 -2.61 -11.51
CA ALA A 89 -12.12 -1.29 -11.51
C ALA A 89 -13.13 -0.23 -11.96
N TRP A 90 -13.77 -0.44 -13.11
CA TRP A 90 -14.79 0.44 -13.66
C TRP A 90 -15.94 0.68 -12.65
N TRP A 91 -16.42 -0.40 -12.01
CA TRP A 91 -17.46 -0.32 -11.00
C TRP A 91 -17.01 0.48 -9.77
N PHE A 92 -15.77 0.27 -9.32
CA PHE A 92 -15.17 1.01 -8.22
C PHE A 92 -15.07 2.51 -8.51
N PHE A 93 -14.64 2.91 -9.72
CA PHE A 93 -14.59 4.32 -10.10
C PHE A 93 -15.97 4.98 -10.21
N ARG A 94 -16.97 4.25 -10.74
CA ARG A 94 -18.32 4.81 -10.98
C ARG A 94 -19.16 4.95 -9.70
N LYS A 95 -18.93 4.12 -8.67
CA LYS A 95 -19.71 4.15 -7.41
C LYS A 95 -18.99 4.76 -6.20
N ARG A 96 -17.91 5.53 -6.38
CA ARG A 96 -17.11 6.09 -5.26
C ARG A 96 -17.87 6.96 -4.25
N ARG A 97 -18.99 7.58 -4.63
CA ARG A 97 -19.83 8.43 -3.74
C ARG A 97 -20.99 7.69 -3.07
N SER A 98 -21.18 6.40 -3.34
CA SER A 98 -22.27 5.63 -2.74
C SER A 98 -21.89 5.14 -1.34
N PRO A 99 -22.85 5.08 -0.39
CA PRO A 99 -22.62 4.53 0.96
C PRO A 99 -22.10 3.09 0.96
N TYR A 100 -22.31 2.33 -0.12
CA TYR A 100 -21.84 0.95 -0.29
C TYR A 100 -20.38 0.80 -0.75
N ARG A 101 -19.56 1.86 -0.67
CA ARG A 101 -18.17 1.91 -1.17
C ARG A 101 -17.25 0.76 -0.72
N LEU A 102 -17.52 0.14 0.43
CA LEU A 102 -16.73 -0.98 0.97
C LEU A 102 -16.85 -2.25 0.11
N ILE A 103 -18.03 -2.54 -0.42
CA ILE A 103 -18.30 -3.75 -1.21
C ILE A 103 -17.48 -3.78 -2.52
N PRO A 104 -17.54 -2.77 -3.41
CA PRO A 104 -16.73 -2.76 -4.62
C PRO A 104 -15.24 -2.62 -4.31
N MET A 105 -14.85 -2.03 -3.18
CA MET A 105 -13.45 -1.99 -2.76
C MET A 105 -12.93 -3.39 -2.41
N ALA A 106 -13.71 -4.18 -1.67
CA ALA A 106 -13.36 -5.56 -1.33
C ALA A 106 -13.26 -6.44 -2.59
N VAL A 107 -14.22 -6.32 -3.51
CA VAL A 107 -14.20 -7.04 -4.80
C VAL A 107 -12.97 -6.66 -5.64
N PHE A 108 -12.66 -5.36 -5.72
CA PHE A 108 -11.47 -4.89 -6.43
C PHE A 108 -10.16 -5.39 -5.78
N ALA A 109 -10.06 -5.33 -4.46
CA ALA A 109 -8.89 -5.82 -3.72
C ALA A 109 -8.69 -7.34 -3.88
N ALA A 110 -9.78 -8.12 -3.83
CA ALA A 110 -9.75 -9.55 -4.04
C ALA A 110 -9.33 -9.91 -5.48
N ALA A 111 -9.89 -9.20 -6.47
CA ALA A 111 -9.50 -9.36 -7.88
C ALA A 111 -8.03 -8.99 -8.12
N PHE A 112 -7.56 -7.91 -7.49
CA PHE A 112 -6.16 -7.48 -7.55
C PHE A 112 -5.21 -8.52 -6.93
N TRP A 113 -5.54 -9.03 -5.74
CA TRP A 113 -4.74 -10.07 -5.08
C TRP A 113 -4.67 -11.34 -5.93
N LYS A 114 -5.81 -11.81 -6.45
CA LYS A 114 -5.85 -12.99 -7.33
C LYS A 114 -5.09 -12.78 -8.63
N LEU A 115 -5.16 -11.59 -9.23
CA LEU A 115 -4.38 -11.24 -10.42
C LEU A 115 -2.87 -11.29 -10.11
N GLY A 116 -2.45 -10.77 -8.96
CA GLY A 116 -1.06 -10.82 -8.51
C GLY A 116 -0.54 -12.25 -8.29
N VAL A 117 -1.32 -13.10 -7.64
CA VAL A 117 -0.96 -14.52 -7.40
C VAL A 117 -0.84 -15.29 -8.72
N VAL A 118 -1.81 -15.14 -9.63
CA VAL A 118 -1.79 -15.81 -10.94
C VAL A 118 -0.62 -15.32 -11.79
N MET A 119 -0.31 -14.03 -11.72
CA MET A 119 0.87 -13.45 -12.39
C MET A 119 2.17 -14.00 -11.80
N HIS A 120 2.27 -14.19 -10.48
CA HIS A 120 3.46 -14.74 -9.83
C HIS A 120 3.70 -16.23 -10.16
N GLU A 121 2.65 -17.06 -10.19
CA GLU A 121 2.77 -18.50 -10.45
C GLU A 121 3.13 -18.82 -11.92
N HIS A 122 2.75 -17.97 -12.88
CA HIS A 122 2.82 -18.31 -14.30
C HIS A 122 3.76 -17.43 -15.14
N PHE A 123 4.20 -16.24 -14.69
CA PHE A 123 5.15 -15.43 -15.46
C PHE A 123 6.62 -15.78 -15.17
N PRO A 124 7.49 -15.83 -16.19
CA PRO A 124 8.93 -16.02 -16.02
C PRO A 124 9.54 -14.95 -15.10
N LYS A 125 10.42 -15.40 -14.19
CA LYS A 125 11.00 -14.62 -13.07
C LYS A 125 11.67 -13.31 -13.49
N GLU A 126 12.12 -13.20 -14.74
CA GLU A 126 12.80 -12.01 -15.28
C GLU A 126 11.85 -10.83 -15.48
N PHE A 127 10.68 -11.05 -16.08
CA PHE A 127 9.70 -9.97 -16.33
C PHE A 127 8.90 -9.59 -15.08
N PHE A 128 8.71 -10.53 -14.15
CA PHE A 128 8.00 -10.28 -12.90
C PHE A 128 8.64 -9.17 -12.07
N LYS A 129 9.97 -9.09 -12.04
CA LYS A 129 10.69 -8.03 -11.29
C LYS A 129 10.28 -6.64 -11.79
N TYR A 130 10.28 -6.42 -13.11
CA TYR A 130 9.94 -5.11 -13.68
C TYR A 130 8.47 -4.76 -13.49
N ILE A 131 7.56 -5.72 -13.67
CA ILE A 131 6.12 -5.49 -13.48
C ILE A 131 5.80 -5.21 -12.00
N ALA A 132 6.40 -5.95 -11.07
CA ALA A 132 6.21 -5.75 -9.64
C ALA A 132 6.76 -4.40 -9.17
N ILE A 133 7.94 -4.00 -9.65
CA ILE A 133 8.54 -2.68 -9.36
C ILE A 133 7.65 -1.56 -9.93
N ALA A 134 7.20 -1.68 -11.18
CA ALA A 134 6.32 -0.69 -11.81
C ALA A 134 4.97 -0.57 -11.08
N ALA A 135 4.36 -1.69 -10.70
CA ALA A 135 3.11 -1.71 -9.93
C ALA A 135 3.29 -1.09 -8.53
N GLY A 136 4.42 -1.35 -7.87
CA GLY A 136 4.76 -0.73 -6.58
C GLY A 136 4.90 0.79 -6.71
N ILE A 137 5.62 1.27 -7.73
CA ILE A 137 5.76 2.70 -8.02
C ILE A 137 4.39 3.31 -8.30
N ALA A 138 3.57 2.68 -9.15
CA ALA A 138 2.23 3.18 -9.48
C ALA A 138 1.32 3.24 -8.24
N ALA A 139 1.40 2.25 -7.34
CA ALA A 139 0.63 2.24 -6.10
C ALA A 139 1.06 3.38 -5.16
N VAL A 140 2.36 3.60 -4.99
CA VAL A 140 2.90 4.70 -4.18
C VAL A 140 2.50 6.05 -4.76
N LEU A 141 2.64 6.24 -6.08
CA LEU A 141 2.24 7.47 -6.76
C LEU A 141 0.73 7.70 -6.66
N ALA A 142 -0.09 6.67 -6.85
CA ALA A 142 -1.54 6.76 -6.72
C ALA A 142 -1.96 7.08 -5.28
N PHE A 143 -1.28 6.51 -4.28
CA PHE A 143 -1.50 6.80 -2.87
C PHE A 143 -1.13 8.25 -2.54
N LEU A 144 0.05 8.70 -2.97
CA LEU A 144 0.50 10.09 -2.84
C LEU A 144 -0.51 11.05 -3.47
N PHE A 145 -0.92 10.78 -4.71
CA PHE A 145 -1.87 11.62 -5.43
C PHE A 145 -3.25 11.62 -4.80
N TRP A 146 -3.72 10.47 -4.29
CA TRP A 146 -4.97 10.38 -3.55
C TRP A 146 -4.90 11.17 -2.24
N MET A 147 -3.80 11.08 -1.50
CA MET A 147 -3.58 11.85 -0.27
C MET A 147 -3.52 13.35 -0.56
N LEU A 148 -2.81 13.75 -1.62
CA LEU A 148 -2.72 15.14 -2.06
C LEU A 148 -4.10 15.68 -2.47
N ARG A 149 -4.88 14.92 -3.26
CA ARG A 149 -6.24 15.32 -3.64
C ARG A 149 -7.18 15.43 -2.44
N ARG A 150 -7.05 14.52 -1.48
CA ARG A 150 -7.86 14.52 -0.24
C ARG A 150 -7.48 15.68 0.69
N ALA A 151 -6.21 16.09 0.70
CA ALA A 151 -5.75 17.26 1.44
C ALA A 151 -6.13 18.58 0.72
N ALA A 152 -6.06 18.62 -0.61
CA ALA A 152 -6.30 19.82 -1.41
C ALA A 152 -7.78 20.19 -1.58
N LYS A 153 -8.70 19.23 -1.46
CA LYS A 153 -10.16 19.49 -1.49
C LYS A 153 -10.83 18.94 -0.22
N PRO A 154 -10.80 19.67 0.90
CA PRO A 154 -11.66 19.36 2.04
C PRO A 154 -13.13 19.37 1.61
N ASP A 155 -13.96 18.47 2.17
CA ASP A 155 -15.40 18.43 1.88
C ASP A 155 -16.04 19.81 2.13
N GLN A 156 -16.64 20.39 1.10
CA GLN A 156 -17.34 21.68 1.19
C GLN A 156 -18.41 21.66 2.29
N ASP A 157 -19.07 20.52 2.48
CA ASP A 157 -20.09 20.33 3.52
C ASP A 157 -19.50 20.48 4.94
N LEU A 158 -18.27 20.02 5.15
CA LEU A 158 -17.59 20.15 6.44
C LEU A 158 -17.20 21.61 6.70
N LEU A 159 -16.74 22.33 5.67
CA LEU A 159 -16.43 23.76 5.75
C LEU A 159 -17.69 24.59 6.03
N LEU A 160 -18.79 24.32 5.32
CA LEU A 160 -20.08 24.97 5.54
C LEU A 160 -20.61 24.73 6.95
N ASN A 161 -20.47 23.52 7.49
CA ASN A 161 -20.88 23.22 8.87
C ASN A 161 -20.04 24.00 9.90
N ARG A 162 -18.72 24.09 9.70
CA ARG A 162 -17.85 24.94 10.54
C ARG A 162 -18.25 26.41 10.50
N TYR A 163 -18.59 26.93 9.31
CA TYR A 163 -19.06 28.31 9.17
C TYR A 163 -20.39 28.54 9.91
N ARG A 164 -21.35 27.61 9.77
CA ARG A 164 -22.62 27.67 10.51
C ARG A 164 -22.42 27.68 12.02
N GLU A 165 -21.53 26.83 12.53
CA GLU A 165 -21.20 26.78 13.96
C GLU A 165 -20.58 28.10 14.44
N ALA A 166 -19.67 28.69 13.67
CA ALA A 166 -19.05 29.97 14.00
C ALA A 166 -20.07 31.14 14.04
N TYR A 167 -20.96 31.25 13.05
CA TYR A 167 -22.00 32.28 13.06
C TYR A 167 -22.99 32.11 14.22
N ARG A 168 -23.38 30.87 14.55
CA ARG A 168 -24.23 30.58 15.73
C ARG A 168 -23.57 30.97 17.04
N ALA A 169 -22.25 30.80 17.14
CA ALA A 169 -21.48 31.22 18.30
C ALA A 169 -21.21 32.75 18.32
N HIS A 170 -21.55 33.49 17.26
CA HIS A 170 -21.15 34.89 17.04
C HIS A 170 -19.62 35.09 16.96
N HIS A 171 -18.91 34.15 16.35
CA HIS A 171 -17.47 34.21 16.14
C HIS A 171 -17.17 34.27 14.63
N CYS A 172 -16.07 34.91 14.27
CA CYS A 172 -15.58 34.91 12.90
C CYS A 172 -15.19 33.49 12.47
N ALA A 173 -15.71 33.05 11.32
CA ALA A 173 -15.46 31.73 10.75
C ALA A 173 -14.00 31.46 10.35
N ILE A 174 -13.16 32.51 10.26
CA ILE A 174 -11.78 32.42 9.79
C ILE A 174 -10.79 32.58 10.94
N CYS A 175 -10.93 33.62 11.77
CA CYS A 175 -9.99 33.92 12.86
C CYS A 175 -10.56 33.73 14.27
N ALA A 176 -11.80 33.23 14.42
CA ALA A 176 -12.48 33.05 15.70
C ALA A 176 -12.66 34.32 16.56
N TYR A 177 -12.51 35.50 15.97
CA TYR A 177 -12.73 36.79 16.64
C TYR A 177 -14.24 37.04 16.89
N PRO A 178 -14.65 37.56 18.07
CA PRO A 178 -16.07 37.79 18.37
C PRO A 178 -16.69 38.87 17.47
N ILE A 179 -17.90 38.60 16.99
CA ILE A 179 -18.65 39.52 16.11
C ILE A 179 -19.31 40.61 16.96
N LEU A 180 -18.95 41.87 16.70
CA LEU A 180 -19.43 43.03 17.44
C LEU A 180 -20.56 43.73 16.66
N ARG A 181 -21.75 43.14 16.65
CA ARG A 181 -22.97 43.68 15.99
C ARG A 181 -24.16 43.74 16.96
N GLY A 182 -25.04 44.71 16.79
CA GLY A 182 -26.20 44.92 17.66
C GLY A 182 -25.81 45.06 19.14
N PRO A 183 -26.49 44.35 20.06
CA PRO A 183 -26.24 44.46 21.50
C PRO A 183 -24.84 43.96 21.91
N LEU A 184 -24.18 43.15 21.06
CA LEU A 184 -22.84 42.61 21.33
C LEU A 184 -21.73 43.66 21.19
N LYS A 185 -21.99 44.81 20.55
CA LYS A 185 -21.02 45.91 20.46
C LYS A 185 -20.60 46.44 21.83
N PHE A 186 -21.50 46.37 22.81
CA PHE A 186 -21.29 46.84 24.17
C PHE A 186 -20.92 45.70 25.13
N ALA A 187 -20.80 44.47 24.63
CA ALA A 187 -20.48 43.33 25.46
C ALA A 187 -19.00 43.35 25.88
N VAL A 188 -18.77 43.18 27.18
CA VAL A 188 -17.42 42.95 27.72
C VAL A 188 -17.19 41.44 27.75
N TRP A 189 -16.20 40.98 26.98
CA TRP A 189 -15.88 39.56 26.88
C TRP A 189 -15.06 39.12 28.10
N THR A 190 -15.67 38.31 28.97
CA THR A 190 -15.02 37.72 30.14
C THR A 190 -14.84 36.21 29.97
N ARG A 191 -14.05 35.57 30.84
CA ARG A 191 -13.80 34.10 30.80
C ARG A 191 -15.08 33.26 30.95
N LYS A 192 -16.18 33.84 31.42
CA LYS A 192 -17.50 33.19 31.59
C LYS A 192 -18.49 33.54 30.47
N GLY A 193 -18.07 34.27 29.43
CA GLY A 193 -18.91 34.73 28.32
C GLY A 193 -19.10 36.25 28.29
N PRO A 194 -19.88 36.76 27.31
CA PRO A 194 -20.15 38.18 27.15
C PRO A 194 -21.03 38.70 28.29
N GLN A 195 -20.55 39.74 28.99
CA GLN A 195 -21.35 40.49 29.96
C GLN A 195 -21.85 41.77 29.31
N PHE A 196 -23.16 42.00 29.38
CA PHE A 196 -23.78 43.23 28.88
C PHE A 196 -23.91 44.22 30.03
N PRO A 197 -23.45 45.47 29.89
CA PRO A 197 -23.77 46.54 30.83
C PRO A 197 -25.29 46.79 30.84
N ASP A 198 -25.81 47.32 31.95
CA ASP A 198 -27.23 47.32 32.30
C ASP A 198 -28.15 47.90 31.20
N ARG A 199 -29.35 47.31 31.09
CA ARG A 199 -30.22 47.27 29.88
C ARG A 199 -30.90 48.60 29.49
N SER A 200 -30.61 49.71 30.18
CA SER A 200 -31.40 50.96 30.10
C SER A 200 -30.95 51.96 29.04
N SER A 201 -29.75 51.83 28.45
CA SER A 201 -29.22 52.77 27.45
C SER A 201 -29.18 52.26 26.01
N VAL A 202 -29.52 50.99 25.77
CA VAL A 202 -29.31 50.33 24.46
C VAL A 202 -30.57 50.33 23.57
N ALA A 203 -31.75 50.61 24.13
CA ALA A 203 -33.04 50.41 23.44
C ALA A 203 -33.33 51.39 22.28
N ASN A 204 -32.60 52.50 22.14
CA ASN A 204 -32.98 53.59 21.22
C ASN A 204 -32.10 53.72 19.96
N ASP A 205 -31.00 52.96 19.85
CA ASP A 205 -30.07 52.99 18.70
C ASP A 205 -30.06 51.65 17.91
N GLN A 206 -31.01 50.76 18.23
CA GLN A 206 -30.96 49.33 17.88
C GLN A 206 -31.47 48.96 16.49
N SER A 207 -32.18 49.83 15.77
CA SER A 207 -32.86 49.39 14.53
C SER A 207 -32.13 49.72 13.22
N LYS A 208 -31.07 50.54 13.23
CA LYS A 208 -30.50 51.08 11.97
C LYS A 208 -29.10 50.59 11.63
N ASN A 209 -28.36 50.06 12.60
CA ASN A 209 -26.96 49.65 12.41
C ASN A 209 -26.79 48.14 12.17
N ASP A 210 -27.84 47.36 12.45
CA ASP A 210 -27.85 45.90 12.26
C ASP A 210 -28.10 45.47 10.81
N GLU A 211 -28.33 46.41 9.89
CA GLU A 211 -28.44 46.15 8.45
C GLU A 211 -27.17 46.50 7.67
N ALA A 212 -26.24 47.25 8.27
CA ALA A 212 -25.01 47.66 7.60
C ALA A 212 -24.04 46.49 7.38
N PRO A 213 -23.30 46.45 6.25
CA PRO A 213 -22.27 45.43 6.01
C PRO A 213 -21.19 45.49 7.10
N TYR A 214 -20.76 44.33 7.58
CA TYR A 214 -19.81 44.21 8.69
C TYR A 214 -18.59 43.38 8.26
N SER A 215 -17.42 44.00 8.38
CA SER A 215 -16.12 43.37 8.16
C SER A 215 -15.42 43.14 9.49
N CYS A 216 -14.80 41.97 9.64
CA CYS A 216 -14.08 41.63 10.85
C CYS A 216 -12.86 42.55 11.03
N PRO A 217 -12.67 43.20 12.19
CA PRO A 217 -11.51 44.07 12.43
C PRO A 217 -10.19 43.29 12.59
N SER A 218 -10.25 41.97 12.83
CA SER A 218 -9.05 41.14 13.03
C SER A 218 -8.52 40.50 11.74
N CYS A 219 -9.40 40.05 10.83
CA CYS A 219 -8.99 39.37 9.59
C CYS A 219 -9.43 40.09 8.31
N GLY A 220 -10.20 41.17 8.41
CA GLY A 220 -10.67 41.95 7.26
C GLY A 220 -11.77 41.29 6.43
N THR A 221 -12.15 40.05 6.70
CA THR A 221 -13.21 39.36 5.96
C THR A 221 -14.56 40.02 6.19
N THR A 222 -15.29 40.30 5.11
CA THR A 222 -16.70 40.70 5.15
C THR A 222 -17.51 39.52 5.66
N LEU A 223 -18.11 39.63 6.85
CA LEU A 223 -18.94 38.58 7.45
C LEU A 223 -20.41 38.75 7.09
N PHE A 224 -20.84 40.01 6.90
CA PHE A 224 -22.19 40.38 6.50
C PHE A 224 -22.13 41.37 5.32
N GLU A 225 -22.92 41.11 4.30
CA GLU A 225 -23.06 41.94 3.09
C GLU A 225 -24.55 42.20 2.82
N SER A 226 -24.88 43.16 1.96
CA SER A 226 -26.25 43.37 1.49
C SER A 226 -26.60 42.36 0.40
N CYS A 227 -27.82 41.82 0.43
CA CYS A 227 -28.31 40.94 -0.62
C CYS A 227 -28.67 41.73 -1.88
N GLU A 228 -28.18 41.31 -3.06
CA GLU A 228 -28.55 41.94 -4.34
C GLU A 228 -30.03 41.80 -4.68
N SER A 229 -30.70 40.73 -4.20
CA SER A 229 -32.11 40.46 -4.52
C SER A 229 -33.10 41.18 -3.61
N CYS A 230 -32.80 41.35 -2.32
CA CYS A 230 -33.74 41.94 -1.35
C CYS A 230 -33.19 43.13 -0.57
N GLY A 231 -31.92 43.50 -0.74
CA GLY A 231 -31.26 44.61 -0.03
C GLY A 231 -30.94 44.34 1.44
N ALA A 232 -31.55 43.33 2.08
CA ALA A 232 -31.33 42.99 3.48
C ALA A 232 -29.92 42.41 3.74
N SER A 233 -29.45 42.52 4.99
CA SER A 233 -28.16 41.96 5.39
C SER A 233 -28.19 40.42 5.33
N ARG A 234 -27.19 39.83 4.67
CA ARG A 234 -26.98 38.38 4.56
C ARG A 234 -25.60 37.98 5.09
N HIS A 235 -25.48 36.72 5.49
CA HIS A 235 -24.19 36.08 5.75
C HIS A 235 -23.43 35.90 4.42
N SER A 236 -22.19 36.37 4.36
CA SER A 236 -21.38 36.33 3.13
C SER A 236 -20.84 34.93 2.81
N LEU A 237 -20.51 34.14 3.84
CA LEU A 237 -19.91 32.81 3.72
C LEU A 237 -20.96 31.68 3.61
N LEU A 238 -22.26 32.00 3.66
CA LEU A 238 -23.34 31.04 3.45
C LEU A 238 -23.96 31.21 2.05
N PRO A 239 -24.35 30.10 1.39
CA PRO A 239 -24.87 30.13 0.02
C PRO A 239 -26.23 30.83 -0.08
N PHE A 240 -27.12 30.66 0.91
CA PHE A 240 -28.49 31.17 0.86
C PHE A 240 -28.70 32.38 1.77
N CYS A 241 -29.52 33.33 1.31
CA CYS A 241 -29.99 34.46 2.12
C CYS A 241 -31.06 34.01 3.15
N GLU A 242 -30.96 34.52 4.39
CA GLU A 242 -31.94 34.26 5.45
C GLU A 242 -33.31 34.90 5.20
N HIS A 243 -33.34 36.04 4.49
CA HIS A 243 -34.56 36.83 4.28
C HIS A 243 -35.35 36.39 3.03
N CYS A 244 -34.67 36.20 1.90
CA CYS A 244 -35.31 35.91 0.61
C CYS A 244 -34.99 34.54 0.01
N GLY A 245 -34.06 33.78 0.61
CA GLY A 245 -33.65 32.47 0.09
C GLY A 245 -32.79 32.51 -1.18
N ALA A 246 -32.43 33.69 -1.69
CA ALA A 246 -31.60 33.81 -2.89
C ALA A 246 -30.23 33.13 -2.70
N GLU A 247 -29.85 32.30 -3.68
CA GLU A 247 -28.57 31.60 -3.72
C GLU A 247 -27.49 32.49 -4.33
N LYS A 248 -26.33 32.56 -3.67
CA LYS A 248 -25.09 33.08 -4.25
C LYS A 248 -24.21 31.89 -4.62
N ALA A 249 -23.85 31.80 -5.89
CA ALA A 249 -22.92 30.79 -6.36
C ALA A 249 -21.57 30.97 -5.62
N GLU A 250 -21.19 29.92 -4.89
CA GLU A 250 -19.99 29.67 -4.06
C GLU A 250 -19.26 30.88 -3.43
N PRO A 251 -18.97 30.86 -2.11
CA PRO A 251 -18.12 31.88 -1.51
C PRO A 251 -16.73 31.81 -2.16
N ALA A 252 -16.36 32.87 -2.89
CA ALA A 252 -15.02 33.05 -3.45
C ALA A 252 -14.00 32.80 -2.33
N THR A 253 -13.25 31.72 -2.48
CA THR A 253 -12.21 31.32 -1.55
C THR A 253 -11.19 32.45 -1.45
N ALA A 254 -10.98 32.96 -0.23
CA ALA A 254 -9.91 33.88 0.11
C ALA A 254 -8.54 33.17 0.04
N GLY A 255 -8.11 32.80 -1.16
CA GLY A 255 -6.89 32.02 -1.39
C GLY A 255 -6.30 32.08 -2.80
N ASP A 256 -6.85 32.89 -3.72
CA ASP A 256 -6.21 33.19 -5.01
C ASP A 256 -5.63 34.61 -5.00
N ALA A 257 -4.46 34.73 -4.37
CA ALA A 257 -3.48 35.79 -4.58
C ALA A 257 -2.08 35.21 -4.35
#